data_AF-D0UL10-F1
#
_entry.id   AF-D0UL10-F1
#
_cell.length_a   1.000
_cell.length_b   1.000
_cell.length_c   1.000
_cell.angle_alpha   90.00
_cell.angle_beta   90.00
_cell.angle_gamma   90.00
#
_symmetry.space_group_name_H-M   'P 1'
#
loop_
_entity.id
_entity.type
_entity.pdbx_description
1 polymer ?
#
loop_
_entity_poly.entity_id
_entity_poly.type
_entity_poly.pdbx_seq_one_letter_code
_entity_poly.pdbx_strand_id
1 'polypeptide(L)'
;ERFFKSIQEMVYWLGYQPYAITHASDYFDELYEYASRLIQKGLAYVCHQKQEEIKGFNPPPSPWRDRPIEESLKLFEDMRKGKLAEGEATLRMKVTLEEGKQDPVAYRIRYVPHHRSGNKWCIYPT
;
A
#
# COMPACT_ATOMS: atom_id res chain seq x y z
N GLU A 1 -14.56 -15.32 -0.67
CA GLU A 1 -14.92 -16.23 0.45
C GLU A 1 -14.58 -17.71 0.22
N ARG A 2 -14.83 -18.28 -0.98
CA ARG A 2 -14.51 -19.69 -1.29
C ARG A 2 -13.07 -20.11 -0.91
N PHE A 3 -12.08 -19.30 -1.28
CA PHE A 3 -10.67 -19.59 -0.98
C PHE A 3 -10.36 -19.54 0.52
N PHE A 4 -10.97 -18.61 1.26
CA PHE A 4 -10.78 -18.50 2.70
C PHE A 4 -11.26 -19.77 3.43
N LYS A 5 -12.47 -20.25 3.11
CA LYS A 5 -13.01 -21.48 3.67
C LYS A 5 -12.13 -22.68 3.35
N SER A 6 -11.68 -22.80 2.10
CA SER A 6 -10.81 -23.90 1.67
C SER A 6 -9.46 -23.89 2.39
N ILE A 7 -8.82 -22.73 2.57
CA ILE A 7 -7.57 -22.63 3.33
C ILE A 7 -7.78 -23.08 4.78
N GLN A 8 -8.85 -22.60 5.42
CA GLN A 8 -9.18 -22.97 6.80
C GLN A 8 -9.46 -24.48 6.94
N GLU A 9 -10.21 -25.07 6.02
CA GLU A 9 -10.48 -26.51 5.96
C GLU A 9 -9.19 -27.32 5.81
N MET A 10 -8.24 -26.87 4.98
CA MET A 10 -6.95 -27.54 4.82
C MET A 10 -6.09 -27.49 6.09
N VAL A 11 -6.09 -26.37 6.82
CA VAL A 11 -5.37 -26.26 8.10
C VAL A 11 -5.93 -27.27 9.12
N TYR A 12 -7.26 -27.36 9.24
CA TYR A 12 -7.89 -28.34 10.13
C TYR A 12 -7.67 -29.78 9.67
N TRP A 13 -7.73 -30.02 8.36
CA TRP A 13 -7.49 -31.34 7.79
C TRP A 13 -6.06 -31.85 8.08
N LEU A 14 -5.07 -30.95 8.10
CA LEU A 14 -3.69 -31.25 8.52
C LEU A 14 -3.53 -31.47 10.04
N GLY A 15 -4.62 -31.38 10.82
CA GLY A 15 -4.62 -31.59 12.27
C GLY A 15 -4.20 -30.37 13.09
N TYR A 16 -4.04 -29.20 12.46
CA TYR A 16 -3.69 -27.97 13.16
C TYR A 16 -4.92 -27.15 13.54
N GLN A 17 -4.83 -26.43 14.66
CA GLN A 17 -5.83 -25.45 15.06
C GLN A 17 -5.17 -24.07 15.19
N PRO A 18 -5.60 -23.08 14.39
CA PRO A 18 -5.07 -21.74 14.54
C PRO A 18 -5.53 -21.15 15.89
N TYR A 19 -4.60 -20.50 16.60
CA TYR A 19 -4.92 -19.76 17.82
C TYR A 19 -5.93 -18.62 17.57
N ALA A 20 -5.80 -17.94 16.44
CA ALA A 20 -6.69 -16.88 16.01
C ALA A 20 -6.80 -16.84 14.48
N ILE A 21 -7.95 -16.37 13.99
CA ILE A 21 -8.19 -16.08 12.58
C ILE A 21 -8.26 -14.56 12.44
N THR A 22 -7.26 -13.97 11.80
CA THR A 22 -7.18 -12.53 11.54
C THR A 22 -7.12 -12.26 10.04
N HIS A 23 -7.40 -11.01 9.66
CA HIS A 23 -7.23 -10.59 8.28
C HIS A 23 -6.50 -9.26 8.23
N ALA A 24 -5.63 -9.09 7.23
CA ALA A 24 -4.92 -7.83 7.01
C ALA A 24 -5.87 -6.63 6.87
N SER A 25 -7.06 -6.84 6.30
CA SER A 25 -8.05 -5.78 6.11
C SER A 25 -8.63 -5.22 7.41
N ASP A 26 -8.55 -5.97 8.51
CA ASP A 26 -9.00 -5.50 9.83
C ASP A 26 -8.08 -4.37 10.35
N TYR A 27 -6.86 -4.26 9.79
CA TYR A 27 -5.84 -3.31 10.20
C TYR A 27 -5.64 -2.16 9.21
N PHE A 28 -6.49 -2.00 8.19
CA PHE A 28 -6.31 -0.93 7.20
C PHE A 28 -6.32 0.48 7.80
N ASP A 29 -7.13 0.73 8.84
CA ASP A 29 -7.12 2.02 9.55
C ASP A 29 -5.75 2.29 10.21
N GLU A 30 -5.20 1.31 10.92
CA GLU A 30 -3.88 1.41 11.57
C GLU A 30 -2.75 1.54 10.55
N LEU A 31 -2.78 0.74 9.48
CA LEU A 31 -1.80 0.80 8.40
C LEU A 31 -1.81 2.16 7.71
N TYR A 32 -2.98 2.80 7.56
CA TYR A 32 -3.08 4.13 6.99
C TYR A 32 -2.47 5.17 7.95
N GLU A 33 -2.74 5.07 9.24
CA GLU A 33 -2.15 5.95 10.24
C GLU A 33 -0.61 5.82 10.28
N TYR A 34 -0.08 4.60 10.24
CA TYR A 34 1.36 4.37 10.15
C TYR A 34 1.97 4.97 8.89
N ALA A 35 1.29 4.87 7.75
CA ALA A 35 1.73 5.52 6.51
C ALA A 35 1.81 7.04 6.66
N SER A 36 0.79 7.67 7.24
CA SER A 36 0.81 9.11 7.53
C SER A 36 1.96 9.51 8.47
N ARG A 37 2.23 8.71 9.51
CA ARG A 37 3.36 8.93 10.43
C ARG A 37 4.72 8.77 9.72
N LEU A 38 4.85 7.82 8.79
CA LEU A 38 6.07 7.68 7.98
C LEU A 38 6.31 8.91 7.10
N ILE A 39 5.26 9.45 6.49
CA ILE A 39 5.35 10.70 5.71
C ILE A 39 5.79 11.85 6.61
N GLN A 40 5.19 12.01 7.79
CA GLN A 40 5.57 13.05 8.76
C GLN A 40 7.03 12.98 9.20
N LYS A 41 7.59 11.77 9.27
CA LYS A 41 9.01 11.54 9.59
C LYS A 41 9.95 11.71 8.39
N GLY A 42 9.43 12.05 7.21
CA GLY A 42 10.20 12.13 5.97
C GLY A 42 10.66 10.77 5.43
N LEU A 43 10.05 9.68 5.90
CA LEU A 43 10.38 8.29 5.54
C LEU A 43 9.49 7.73 4.43
N ALA A 44 8.52 8.48 3.96
CA ALA A 44 7.68 8.14 2.82
C ALA A 44 7.24 9.41 2.06
N TYR A 45 6.95 9.26 0.77
CA TYR A 45 6.51 10.36 -0.08
C TYR A 45 5.55 9.85 -1.16
N VAL A 46 4.67 10.73 -1.64
CA VAL A 46 3.80 10.42 -2.77
C VAL A 46 4.57 10.61 -4.08
N CYS A 47 4.39 9.71 -5.03
CA CYS A 47 5.11 9.67 -6.30
C CYS A 47 4.13 9.54 -7.46
N HIS A 48 4.33 10.33 -8.52
CA HIS A 48 3.54 10.29 -9.76
C HIS A 48 4.25 9.58 -10.92
N GLN A 49 5.41 8.94 -10.66
CA GLN A 49 6.07 8.15 -11.69
C GLN A 49 5.12 7.04 -12.14
N LYS A 50 4.91 6.95 -13.44
CA LYS A 50 4.08 5.89 -14.02
C LYS A 50 4.80 4.55 -13.91
N GLN A 51 4.05 3.46 -13.89
CA GLN A 51 4.63 2.12 -13.86
C GLN A 51 5.60 1.87 -15.04
N GLU A 52 5.33 2.48 -16.19
CA GLU A 52 6.19 2.43 -17.38
C GLU A 52 7.55 3.07 -17.16
N GLU A 53 7.63 4.14 -16.37
CA GLU A 53 8.87 4.86 -16.05
C GLU A 53 9.72 4.13 -15.00
N ILE A 54 9.10 3.24 -14.24
CA ILE A 54 9.75 2.43 -13.18
C ILE A 54 10.08 1.01 -13.69
N LYS A 55 9.61 0.63 -14.89
CA LYS A 55 9.92 -0.67 -15.49
C LYS A 55 11.38 -0.69 -15.99
N GLY A 56 12.14 -1.68 -15.54
CA GLY A 56 13.50 -1.93 -16.03
C GLY A 56 14.44 -2.35 -14.91
N PHE A 57 15.70 -2.64 -15.28
CA PHE A 57 16.74 -3.07 -14.34
C PHE A 57 17.29 -1.92 -13.48
N ASN A 58 17.16 -0.68 -13.93
CA ASN A 58 17.69 0.50 -13.24
C ASN A 58 16.82 1.74 -13.45
N PRO A 59 15.61 1.79 -12.86
CA PRO A 59 14.72 2.93 -13.03
C PRO A 59 15.33 4.20 -12.42
N PRO A 60 15.12 5.37 -13.03
CA PRO A 60 15.62 6.63 -12.46
C PRO A 60 14.96 6.90 -11.09
N PRO A 61 15.69 7.54 -10.16
CA PRO A 61 15.12 7.92 -8.88
C PRO A 61 13.91 8.83 -9.09
N SER A 62 12.96 8.76 -8.17
CA SER A 62 11.76 9.58 -8.28
C SER A 62 12.12 11.07 -8.20
N PRO A 63 11.68 11.92 -9.15
CA PRO A 63 11.86 13.37 -9.04
C PRO A 63 11.07 13.96 -7.87
N TRP A 64 10.20 13.16 -7.25
CA TRP A 64 9.34 13.55 -6.15
C TRP A 64 9.83 13.10 -4.78
N ARG A 65 11.01 12.47 -4.71
CA ARG A 65 11.58 11.89 -3.49
C ARG A 65 11.81 12.89 -2.35
N ASP A 66 12.09 14.14 -2.70
CA ASP A 66 12.42 15.22 -1.76
C ASP A 66 11.33 16.31 -1.71
N ARG A 67 10.10 15.99 -2.15
CA ARG A 67 8.97 16.92 -2.02
C ARG A 67 8.68 17.24 -0.54
N PRO A 68 8.09 18.40 -0.25
CA PRO A 68 7.69 18.76 1.12
C PRO A 68 6.78 17.71 1.76
N ILE A 69 6.97 17.51 3.07
CA ILE A 69 6.19 16.57 3.89
C ILE A 69 4.69 16.92 3.81
N GLU A 70 4.35 18.20 3.95
CA GLU A 70 2.97 18.69 3.91
C GLU A 70 2.29 18.40 2.56
N GLU A 71 3.03 18.51 1.46
CA GLU A 71 2.53 18.19 0.12
C GLU A 71 2.24 16.68 -0.01
N SER A 72 3.15 15.83 0.47
CA SER A 72 2.93 14.38 0.49
C SER A 72 1.73 13.99 1.35
N LEU A 73 1.54 14.60 2.51
CA LEU A 73 0.40 14.32 3.39
C LEU A 73 -0.93 14.69 2.72
N LYS A 74 -0.98 15.89 2.12
CA LYS A 74 -2.17 16.35 1.41
C LYS A 74 -2.51 15.42 0.24
N LEU A 75 -1.52 15.05 -0.56
CA LEU A 75 -1.74 14.16 -1.69
C LEU A 75 -2.13 12.75 -1.24
N PHE A 76 -1.55 12.23 -0.17
CA PHE A 76 -1.95 10.91 0.35
C PHE A 76 -3.40 10.90 0.86
N GLU A 77 -3.86 12.01 1.45
CA GLU A 77 -5.27 12.20 1.80
C GLU A 77 -6.17 12.35 0.56
N ASP A 78 -5.70 13.04 -0.48
CA ASP A 78 -6.42 13.14 -1.75
C ASP A 78 -6.52 11.78 -2.47
N MET A 79 -5.48 10.94 -2.39
CA MET A 79 -5.52 9.55 -2.84
C MET A 79 -6.61 8.76 -2.09
N ARG A 80 -6.66 8.88 -0.75
CA ARG A 80 -7.69 8.22 0.09
C ARG A 80 -9.11 8.70 -0.22
N LYS A 81 -9.28 9.98 -0.55
CA LYS A 81 -10.58 10.58 -0.90
C LYS A 81 -11.02 10.27 -2.33
N GLY A 82 -10.23 9.54 -3.10
CA GLY A 82 -10.56 9.16 -4.47
C GLY A 82 -10.49 10.32 -5.46
N LYS A 83 -9.62 11.31 -5.23
CA LYS A 83 -9.46 12.46 -6.12
C LYS A 83 -8.47 12.23 -7.28
N LEU A 84 -7.78 11.09 -7.29
CA LEU A 84 -6.73 10.74 -8.25
C LEU A 84 -7.08 9.40 -8.93
N ALA A 85 -6.83 9.27 -10.23
CA ALA A 85 -7.13 8.05 -10.99
C ALA A 85 -6.26 6.85 -10.56
N GLU A 86 -6.68 5.63 -10.91
CA GLU A 86 -5.83 4.45 -10.70
C GLU A 86 -4.47 4.63 -11.39
N GLY A 87 -3.39 4.35 -10.67
CA GLY A 87 -2.03 4.46 -11.19
C GLY A 87 -1.49 5.89 -11.32
N GLU A 88 -2.29 6.92 -11.02
CA GLU A 88 -1.83 8.32 -11.09
C GLU A 88 -0.86 8.69 -9.96
N ALA A 89 -0.98 8.04 -8.81
CA ALA A 89 -0.10 8.24 -7.68
C ALA A 89 0.10 6.95 -6.87
N THR A 90 1.27 6.85 -6.25
CA THR A 90 1.63 5.80 -5.30
C THR A 90 2.32 6.40 -4.08
N LEU A 91 2.14 5.80 -2.90
CA LEU A 91 3.00 6.11 -1.77
C LEU A 91 4.24 5.22 -1.85
N ARG A 92 5.43 5.80 -1.74
CA ARG A 92 6.71 5.07 -1.72
C ARG A 92 7.42 5.29 -0.40
N MET A 93 8.05 4.25 0.13
CA MET A 93 8.94 4.39 1.29
C MET A 93 10.27 4.97 0.84
N LYS A 94 10.93 5.75 1.69
CA LYS A 94 12.23 6.37 1.40
C LYS A 94 13.36 5.48 1.92
N VAL A 95 13.61 4.37 1.23
CA VAL A 95 14.59 3.34 1.63
C VAL A 95 15.17 2.62 0.42
N THR A 96 16.40 2.13 0.55
CA THR A 96 17.00 1.20 -0.42
C THR A 96 17.01 -0.19 0.19
N LEU A 97 16.38 -1.17 -0.46
CA LEU A 97 16.39 -2.57 -0.04
C LEU A 97 17.75 -3.22 -0.34
N GLU A 98 18.04 -4.37 0.28
CA GLU A 98 19.31 -5.11 0.12
C GLU A 98 19.61 -5.47 -1.34
N GLU A 99 18.57 -5.74 -2.13
CA GLU A 99 18.65 -6.01 -3.57
C GLU A 99 18.91 -4.77 -4.44
N GLY A 100 19.20 -3.61 -3.82
CA GLY A 100 19.42 -2.33 -4.50
C GLY A 100 18.13 -1.64 -4.95
N LYS A 101 16.97 -2.27 -4.75
CA LYS A 101 15.66 -1.70 -5.11
C LYS A 101 15.36 -0.47 -4.26
N GLN A 102 15.25 0.66 -4.94
CA GLN A 102 14.99 1.95 -4.32
C GLN A 102 13.50 2.22 -4.16
N ASP A 103 13.16 2.74 -3.00
CA ASP A 103 11.88 3.29 -2.62
C ASP A 103 10.69 2.41 -3.00
N PRO A 104 10.48 1.25 -2.35
CA PRO A 104 9.38 0.35 -2.68
C PRO A 104 8.01 1.04 -2.48
N VAL A 105 7.04 0.64 -3.31
CA VAL A 105 5.65 1.12 -3.22
C VAL A 105 5.00 0.55 -1.96
N ALA A 106 4.46 1.42 -1.12
CA ALA A 106 3.71 1.09 0.08
C ALA A 106 2.19 1.12 -0.15
N TYR A 107 1.67 2.07 -0.95
CA TYR A 107 0.23 2.17 -1.26
C TYR A 107 -0.02 2.43 -2.74
N ARG A 108 -1.13 1.87 -3.24
CA ARG A 108 -1.64 2.09 -4.59
C ARG A 108 -3.13 2.46 -4.57
N ILE A 109 -3.54 3.26 -5.54
CA ILE A 109 -4.96 3.56 -5.78
C ILE A 109 -5.59 2.40 -6.57
N ARG A 110 -6.70 1.87 -6.06
CA ARG A 110 -7.59 0.93 -6.76
C ARG A 110 -9.04 1.23 -6.40
N TYR A 111 -9.89 1.43 -7.39
CA TYR A 111 -11.33 1.60 -7.25
C TYR A 111 -12.05 0.26 -7.37
N VAL A 112 -11.61 -0.70 -6.56
CA VAL A 112 -12.22 -2.03 -6.48
C VAL A 112 -12.75 -2.23 -5.06
N PRO A 113 -14.01 -2.65 -4.88
CA PRO A 113 -14.55 -2.96 -3.56
C PRO A 113 -13.77 -4.10 -2.91
N HIS A 114 -13.41 -3.94 -1.63
CA HIS A 114 -12.81 -5.02 -0.86
C HIS A 114 -13.89 -5.97 -0.33
N HIS A 115 -13.67 -7.28 -0.42
CA HIS A 115 -14.68 -8.27 -0.05
C HIS A 115 -15.15 -8.23 1.42
N ARG A 116 -14.37 -7.63 2.33
CA ARG A 116 -14.75 -7.45 3.76
C ARG A 116 -15.00 -6.00 4.17
N SER A 117 -14.31 -5.04 3.57
CA SER A 117 -14.38 -3.62 3.95
C SER A 117 -15.14 -2.77 2.93
N GLY A 118 -15.71 -3.39 1.90
CA GLY A 118 -16.55 -2.76 0.89
C GLY A 118 -15.83 -1.60 0.19
N ASN A 119 -16.53 -0.48 0.08
CA ASN A 119 -16.05 0.74 -0.58
C ASN A 119 -15.40 1.74 0.39
N LYS A 120 -15.05 1.32 1.62
CA LYS A 120 -14.44 2.22 2.61
C LYS A 120 -13.09 2.78 2.14
N TRP A 121 -12.36 2.02 1.31
CA TRP A 121 -11.01 2.35 0.87
C TRP A 121 -10.91 2.28 -0.65
N CYS A 122 -10.22 3.26 -1.23
CA CYS A 122 -9.79 3.25 -2.64
C CYS A 122 -8.26 3.29 -2.78
N ILE A 123 -7.55 3.21 -1.65
CA ILE A 123 -6.11 2.98 -1.59
C ILE A 123 -5.85 1.72 -0.79
N TYR A 124 -4.91 0.90 -1.25
CA TYR A 124 -4.59 -0.37 -0.63
C TYR A 124 -3.08 -0.48 -0.39
N PRO A 125 -2.68 -1.03 0.79
CA PRO A 125 -1.28 -1.33 1.05
C PRO A 125 -0.77 -2.42 0.11
N THR A 126 0.54 -2.40 -0.17
CA THR A 126 1.25 -3.39 -0.99
C THR A 126 1.96 -4.44 -0.14
#